data_AF-A0A7S2GSG2-F1
#
_entry.id   AF-A0A7S2GSG2-F1
#
_cell.length_a   1.000
_cell.length_b   1.000
_cell.length_c   1.000
_cell.angle_alpha   90.00
_cell.angle_beta   90.00
_cell.angle_gamma   90.00
#
_symmetry.space_group_name_H-M   'P 1'
#
loop_
_entity.id
_entity.type
_entity.pdbx_description
1 polymer ?
#
loop_
_entity_poly.entity_id
_entity_poly.type
_entity_poly.pdbx_seq_one_letter_code
_entity_poly.pdbx_strand_id
1 'polypeptide(L)'
;ARLVLDPEKEAKPDGWTRFVCFSDTHGLHDRISKEHHVEADVLLHAGDFSNTGELDQVRSFAQWLKDYPARHKVAIAGNHDVTFEPEYYARNWRRYHVEQFDCTE
;
A
#
# COMPACT_ATOMS: atom_id res chain seq x y z
N ALA A 1 -3.78 10.99 -19.24
CA ALA A 1 -3.58 11.31 -17.80
C ALA A 1 -2.84 12.62 -17.67
N ARG A 2 -3.03 13.36 -16.59
CA ARG A 2 -2.32 14.61 -16.27
C ARG A 2 -1.73 14.49 -14.86
N LEU A 3 -0.46 14.83 -14.69
CA LEU A 3 0.13 14.94 -13.35
C LEU A 3 -0.38 16.21 -12.66
N VAL A 4 -0.71 16.11 -11.38
CA VAL A 4 -1.11 17.23 -10.53
C VAL A 4 0.04 17.47 -9.56
N LEU A 5 0.64 18.66 -9.60
CA LEU A 5 1.82 18.97 -8.78
C LEU A 5 1.43 19.57 -7.43
N ASP A 6 0.36 20.36 -7.41
CA ASP A 6 -0.18 20.97 -6.19
C ASP A 6 -1.68 20.63 -6.08
N PRO A 7 -2.03 19.45 -5.55
CA PRO A 7 -3.42 18.97 -5.51
C PRO A 7 -4.34 19.81 -4.65
N GLU A 8 -3.80 20.59 -3.70
CA GLU A 8 -4.52 21.52 -2.84
C GLU A 8 -4.89 22.82 -3.59
N LYS A 9 -4.02 23.30 -4.48
CA LYS A 9 -4.29 24.51 -5.29
C LYS A 9 -4.97 24.21 -6.62
N GLU A 10 -4.82 23.00 -7.13
CA GLU A 10 -5.41 22.59 -8.40
C GLU A 10 -6.69 21.78 -8.16
N ALA A 11 -7.85 22.40 -8.36
CA ALA A 11 -9.12 21.68 -8.32
C ALA A 11 -9.19 20.56 -9.37
N LYS A 12 -9.80 19.43 -9.00
CA LYS A 12 -10.07 18.33 -9.95
C LYS A 12 -11.12 18.80 -10.97
N PRO A 13 -10.85 18.77 -12.29
CA PRO A 13 -11.82 19.17 -13.29
C PRO A 13 -13.09 18.31 -13.28
N ASP A 14 -14.22 18.89 -13.69
CA ASP A 14 -15.48 18.17 -13.81
C ASP A 14 -15.37 16.99 -14.78
N GLY A 15 -15.91 15.84 -14.40
CA GLY A 15 -15.85 14.60 -15.18
C GLY A 15 -14.52 13.84 -15.10
N TRP A 16 -13.56 14.31 -14.31
CA TRP A 16 -12.28 13.62 -14.11
C TRP A 16 -12.24 12.79 -12.83
N THR A 17 -11.43 11.73 -12.84
CA THR A 17 -11.07 10.94 -11.66
C THR A 17 -9.65 11.29 -11.24
N ARG A 18 -9.45 11.57 -9.95
CA ARG A 18 -8.15 11.83 -9.34
C ARG A 18 -7.65 10.56 -8.66
N PHE A 19 -6.47 10.13 -9.09
CA PHE A 19 -5.76 9.02 -8.49
C PHE A 19 -4.61 9.56 -7.64
N VAL A 20 -4.34 8.90 -6.52
CA VAL A 20 -3.06 8.98 -5.82
C VAL A 20 -2.41 7.61 -5.85
N CYS A 21 -1.11 7.57 -6.16
CA CYS A 21 -0.40 6.33 -6.42
C CYS A 21 0.82 6.21 -5.50
N PHE A 22 0.93 5.06 -4.85
CA PHE A 22 2.05 4.65 -4.03
C PHE A 22 2.53 3.26 -4.48
N SER A 23 3.75 2.91 -4.12
CA SER A 23 4.34 1.59 -4.35
C SER A 23 5.57 1.45 -3.46
N ASP A 24 6.02 0.23 -3.22
CA ASP A 24 7.34 -0.06 -2.62
C ASP A 24 7.55 0.68 -1.29
N THR A 25 6.50 0.75 -0.46
CA THR A 25 6.59 1.44 0.83
C THR A 25 7.40 0.63 1.84
N HIS A 26 7.51 -0.70 1.69
CA HIS A 26 8.32 -1.58 2.52
C HIS A 26 8.13 -1.37 4.04
N GLY A 27 6.88 -1.18 4.47
CA GLY A 27 6.52 -0.91 5.87
C GLY A 27 6.85 0.51 6.35
N LEU A 28 7.21 1.42 5.45
CA LEU A 28 7.55 2.82 5.74
C LEU A 28 6.43 3.80 5.34
N HIS A 29 5.19 3.34 5.18
CA HIS A 29 4.04 4.19 4.84
C HIS A 29 3.83 5.34 5.83
N ASP A 30 4.18 5.16 7.10
CA ASP A 30 4.12 6.22 8.12
C ASP A 30 5.18 7.32 7.93
N ARG A 31 6.18 7.10 7.07
CA ARG A 31 7.21 8.11 6.71
C ARG A 31 6.81 8.97 5.53
N ILE A 32 5.69 8.65 4.86
CA ILE A 32 5.15 9.48 3.79
C ILE A 32 4.75 10.83 4.41
N SER A 33 5.26 11.92 3.85
CA SER A 33 4.94 13.26 4.35
C SER A 33 3.44 13.52 4.23
N LYS A 34 2.89 14.26 5.20
CA LYS A 34 1.49 14.69 5.22
C LYS A 34 1.09 15.48 3.98
N GLU A 35 2.04 16.12 3.28
CA GLU A 35 1.78 16.81 2.00
C GLU A 35 1.36 15.86 0.88
N HIS A 36 1.63 14.56 1.01
CA HIS A 36 1.19 13.52 0.09
C HIS A 36 -0.11 12.84 0.55
N HIS A 37 -0.70 13.25 1.67
CA HIS A 37 -1.99 12.76 2.15
C HIS A 37 -3.10 13.67 1.63
N VAL A 38 -3.44 13.49 0.36
CA VAL A 38 -4.30 14.41 -0.40
C VAL A 38 -5.61 13.73 -0.77
N GLU A 39 -6.70 14.49 -0.80
CA GLU A 39 -8.00 13.98 -1.21
C GLU A 39 -7.97 13.45 -2.64
N ALA A 40 -8.41 12.19 -2.81
CA ALA A 40 -8.46 11.51 -4.09
C ALA A 40 -9.72 10.66 -4.25
N ASP A 41 -10.12 10.41 -5.49
CA ASP A 41 -11.21 9.47 -5.74
C ASP A 41 -10.75 8.02 -5.52
N VAL A 42 -9.50 7.71 -5.90
CA VAL A 42 -8.93 6.37 -5.82
C VAL A 42 -7.48 6.45 -5.36
N LEU A 43 -7.14 5.70 -4.32
CA LEU A 43 -5.75 5.37 -3.97
C LEU A 43 -5.37 4.04 -4.62
N LEU A 44 -4.20 4.02 -5.26
CA LEU A 44 -3.55 2.82 -5.79
C LEU A 44 -2.24 2.57 -5.03
N HIS A 45 -2.07 1.36 -4.48
CA HIS A 45 -0.78 0.88 -3.98
C HIS A 45 -0.32 -0.29 -4.86
N ALA A 46 0.80 -0.13 -5.57
CA ALA A 46 1.20 -1.03 -6.65
C ALA A 46 2.09 -2.22 -6.23
N GLY A 47 2.17 -2.51 -4.94
CA GLY A 47 2.90 -3.66 -4.39
C GLY A 47 3.97 -3.26 -3.37
N ASP A 48 4.54 -4.27 -2.70
CA ASP A 48 5.64 -4.14 -1.75
C ASP A 48 5.30 -3.17 -0.60
N PHE A 49 4.13 -3.37 0.01
CA PHE A 49 3.72 -2.57 1.17
C PHE A 49 4.39 -3.02 2.48
N SER A 50 4.91 -4.24 2.53
CA SER A 50 5.71 -4.78 3.61
C SER A 50 7.17 -5.01 3.18
N ASN A 51 8.07 -5.18 4.15
CA ASN A 51 9.46 -5.51 3.89
C ASN A 51 9.62 -7.01 3.59
N THR A 52 8.96 -7.87 4.36
CA THR A 52 9.01 -9.33 4.18
C THR A 52 7.70 -10.04 4.55
N GLY A 53 6.56 -9.34 4.52
CA GLY A 53 5.25 -9.94 4.77
C GLY A 53 4.88 -10.15 6.25
N GLU A 54 5.58 -9.53 7.19
CA GLU A 54 5.26 -9.62 8.62
C GLU A 54 3.85 -9.10 8.93
N LEU A 55 3.07 -9.87 9.70
CA LEU A 55 1.68 -9.57 10.02
C LEU A 55 1.47 -8.18 10.62
N ASP A 56 2.38 -7.71 11.47
CA ASP A 56 2.30 -6.38 12.07
C ASP A 56 2.49 -5.27 11.03
N GLN A 57 3.36 -5.47 10.02
CA GLN A 57 3.50 -4.52 8.91
C GLN A 57 2.27 -4.52 8.02
N VAL A 58 1.71 -5.71 7.72
CA VAL A 58 0.47 -5.84 6.94
C VAL A 58 -0.69 -5.13 7.65
N ARG A 59 -0.85 -5.32 8.96
CA ARG A 59 -1.87 -4.64 9.78
C ARG A 59 -1.66 -3.14 9.82
N SER A 60 -0.41 -2.70 9.99
CA SER A 60 -0.06 -1.27 9.96
C SER A 60 -0.40 -0.63 8.61
N PHE A 61 -0.04 -1.29 7.50
CA PHE A 61 -0.39 -0.85 6.16
C PHE A 61 -1.90 -0.81 5.93
N ALA A 62 -2.63 -1.85 6.35
CA ALA A 62 -4.09 -1.90 6.22
C ALA A 62 -4.78 -0.76 6.98
N GLN A 63 -4.27 -0.40 8.18
CA GLN A 63 -4.77 0.73 8.94
C GLN A 63 -4.44 2.06 8.25
N TRP A 64 -3.22 2.24 7.74
CA TRP A 64 -2.84 3.41 6.94
C TRP A 64 -3.72 3.57 5.69
N LEU A 65 -3.97 2.48 4.97
CA LEU A 65 -4.82 2.44 3.78
C LEU A 65 -6.27 2.83 4.11
N LYS A 66 -6.79 2.35 5.25
CA LYS A 66 -8.13 2.66 5.75
C LYS A 66 -8.28 4.15 6.06
N ASP A 67 -7.30 4.73 6.74
CA ASP A 67 -7.31 6.12 7.21
C ASP A 67 -7.00 7.14 6.10
N TYR A 68 -6.44 6.69 4.98
CA TYR A 68 -6.11 7.59 3.87
C TYR A 68 -7.38 8.27 3.29
N PRO A 69 -7.32 9.59 2.99
CA PRO A 69 -8.41 10.40 2.45
C PRO A 69 -8.72 10.09 0.96
N ALA A 70 -9.07 8.85 0.67
CA ALA A 70 -9.53 8.42 -0.65
C ALA A 70 -10.85 7.68 -0.56
N ARG A 71 -11.75 7.92 -1.51
CA ARG A 71 -13.06 7.26 -1.56
C ARG A 71 -12.92 5.76 -1.80
N HIS A 72 -12.06 5.37 -2.75
CA HIS A 72 -11.74 3.99 -3.07
C HIS A 72 -10.26 3.71 -2.84
N LYS A 73 -9.95 2.47 -2.44
CA LYS A 73 -8.58 2.02 -2.22
C LYS A 73 -8.37 0.68 -2.90
N VAL A 74 -7.31 0.58 -3.71
CA VAL A 74 -6.88 -0.64 -4.37
C VAL A 74 -5.42 -0.86 -4.04
N ALA A 75 -5.10 -2.03 -3.52
CA ALA A 75 -3.74 -2.46 -3.27
C ALA A 75 -3.55 -3.84 -3.89
N ILE A 76 -2.36 -4.08 -4.43
CA ILE A 76 -1.90 -5.42 -4.83
C ILE A 76 -0.68 -5.79 -4.00
N ALA A 77 -0.42 -7.09 -3.86
CA ALA A 77 0.80 -7.59 -3.25
C ALA A 77 1.95 -7.55 -4.28
N GLY A 78 3.16 -7.26 -3.81
CA GLY A 78 4.40 -7.39 -4.56
C GLY A 78 5.25 -8.57 -4.09
N ASN A 79 6.51 -8.65 -4.54
CA ASN A 79 7.39 -9.76 -4.21
C ASN A 79 7.96 -9.73 -2.78
N HIS A 80 7.86 -8.61 -2.07
CA HIS A 80 8.20 -8.49 -0.65
C HIS A 80 7.05 -8.87 0.29
N ASP A 81 5.81 -8.87 -0.22
CA ASP A 81 4.62 -9.26 0.53
C ASP A 81 4.44 -10.79 0.54
N VAL A 82 5.51 -11.53 0.86
CA VAL A 82 5.62 -12.99 0.61
C VAL A 82 4.53 -13.83 1.28
N THR A 83 3.94 -13.36 2.37
CA THR A 83 2.82 -14.03 3.06
C THR A 83 1.51 -14.00 2.27
N PHE A 84 1.42 -13.20 1.21
CA PHE A 84 0.29 -13.15 0.27
C PHE A 84 0.40 -14.18 -0.86
N GLU A 85 1.48 -14.96 -0.92
CA GLU A 85 1.63 -16.13 -1.80
C GLU A 85 1.85 -17.41 -0.96
N PRO A 86 0.78 -18.05 -0.45
CA PRO A 86 0.88 -19.12 0.54
C PRO A 86 1.76 -20.30 0.09
N GLU A 87 1.66 -20.72 -1.17
CA GLU A 87 2.45 -21.83 -1.70
C GLU A 87 3.94 -21.49 -1.77
N TYR A 88 4.29 -20.25 -2.12
CA TYR A 88 5.69 -19.81 -2.12
C TYR A 88 6.22 -19.70 -0.70
N TYR A 89 5.46 -19.06 0.19
CA TYR A 89 5.86 -18.88 1.58
C TYR A 89 6.04 -20.20 2.33
N ALA A 90 5.12 -21.15 2.19
CA ALA A 90 5.23 -22.47 2.82
C ALA A 90 6.54 -23.20 2.49
N ARG A 91 7.11 -22.97 1.30
CA ARG A 91 8.38 -23.56 0.85
C ARG A 91 9.60 -22.74 1.23
N ASN A 92 9.46 -21.44 1.48
CA ASN A 92 10.56 -20.48 1.55
C ASN A 92 10.61 -19.64 2.83
N TRP A 93 9.68 -19.79 3.76
CA TRP A 93 9.53 -18.91 4.94
C TRP A 93 10.82 -18.72 5.75
N ARG A 94 11.66 -19.77 5.85
CA ARG A 94 12.96 -19.73 6.56
C ARG A 94 13.96 -18.71 6.01
N ARG A 95 13.74 -18.20 4.80
CA ARG A 95 14.55 -17.13 4.20
C ARG A 95 14.23 -15.76 4.80
N TYR A 96 13.02 -15.60 5.33
CA TYR A 96 12.44 -14.33 5.72
C TYR A 96 12.22 -14.26 7.24
N HIS A 97 11.73 -15.33 7.86
CA HIS A 97 11.27 -15.33 9.25
C HIS A 97 11.86 -16.48 10.08
N VAL A 98 11.95 -16.25 11.40
CA VAL A 98 12.41 -17.25 12.39
C VAL A 98 11.35 -18.30 12.70
N GLU A 99 10.08 -17.95 12.51
CA GLU A 99 8.91 -18.82 12.66
C GLU A 99 7.99 -18.68 11.44
N GLN A 100 7.19 -19.72 11.19
CA GLN A 100 6.25 -19.71 10.08
C GLN A 100 4.96 -18.97 10.50
N PHE A 101 4.52 -18.03 9.67
CA PHE A 101 3.24 -17.35 9.85
C PHE A 101 2.09 -18.17 9.23
N ASP A 102 0.89 -18.02 9.79
CA ASP A 102 -0.33 -18.47 9.14
C ASP A 102 -0.72 -17.44 8.07
N CYS A 103 -0.83 -17.87 6.81
CA CYS A 103 -1.17 -17.01 5.67
C CYS A 103 -2.67 -17.00 5.36
N THR A 104 -3.51 -17.48 6.28
CA THR A 104 -4.97 -17.50 6.11
C THR A 104 -5.70 -16.42 6.91
N GLU A 105 -4.99 -15.68 7.77
CA GLU A 105 -5.51 -14.56 8.56
C GLU A 105 -5.55 -13.22 7.80
#